data_AF-A0A8I2FYY2-F1
#
_entry.id   AF-A0A8I2FYY2-F1
#
_cell.length_a   1.000
_cell.length_b   1.000
_cell.length_c   1.000
_cell.angle_alpha   90.00
_cell.angle_beta   90.00
_cell.angle_gamma   90.00
#
_symmetry.space_group_name_H-M   'P 1'
#
loop_
_entity.id
_entity.type
_entity.pdbx_description
1 polymer ?
#
loop_
_entity_poly.entity_id
_entity_poly.type
_entity_poly.pdbx_seq_one_letter_code
_entity_poly.pdbx_strand_id
1 'polypeptide(L)' 'MANNEKFFTADELIKRWRGRVSRGTLANWRAQGKGPRFTKLEGTVLYSRDEVEKFERKNLIKV' A
#
# COMPACT_ATOMS: atom_id res chain seq x y z
N MET A 1 -23.04 -9.97 -2.38
CA MET A 1 -22.41 -8.66 -2.63
C MET A 1 -20.91 -8.90 -2.76
N ALA A 2 -20.31 -8.67 -3.92
CA ALA A 2 -18.89 -8.95 -4.14
C ALA A 2 -18.06 -7.92 -3.37
N ASN A 3 -17.56 -8.31 -2.19
CA ASN A 3 -16.50 -7.59 -1.50
C ASN A 3 -15.30 -7.51 -2.44
N ASN A 4 -15.15 -6.36 -3.09
CA ASN A 4 -14.03 -6.06 -3.96
C ASN A 4 -12.80 -5.75 -3.08
N GLU A 5 -12.42 -6.72 -2.24
CA GLU A 5 -11.22 -6.72 -1.42
C GLU A 5 -10.02 -6.86 -2.35
N LYS A 6 -9.77 -5.80 -3.11
CA LYS A 6 -8.56 -5.67 -3.91
C LYS A 6 -7.41 -5.48 -2.95
N PHE A 7 -6.67 -6.54 -2.76
CA PHE A 7 -5.35 -6.51 -2.17
C PHE A 7 -4.35 -6.12 -3.26
N PHE A 8 -3.45 -5.21 -2.94
CA PHE A 8 -2.36 -4.82 -3.81
C PHE A 8 -1.07 -5.38 -3.23
N THR A 9 -0.22 -5.93 -4.09
CA THR A 9 1.17 -6.18 -3.72
C THR A 9 1.96 -4.87 -3.69
N ALA A 10 3.15 -4.88 -3.09
CA ALA A 10 4.04 -3.73 -3.13
C ALA A 10 4.33 -3.27 -4.58
N ASP A 11 4.48 -4.21 -5.52
CA ASP A 11 4.75 -3.90 -6.92
C ASP A 11 3.53 -3.26 -7.62
N GLU A 12 2.34 -3.77 -7.32
CA GLU A 12 1.08 -3.19 -7.82
C GLU A 12 0.84 -1.78 -7.30
N LEU A 13 1.15 -1.51 -6.03
CA LEU A 13 1.09 -0.17 -5.45
C LEU A 13 2.01 0.81 -6.18
N ILE A 14 3.24 0.39 -6.45
CA ILE A 14 4.22 1.20 -7.19
C ILE A 14 3.68 1.53 -8.58
N LYS A 15 3.13 0.54 -9.28
CA LYS A 15 2.52 0.73 -10.60
C LYS A 15 1.32 1.66 -10.55
N ARG A 16 0.44 1.50 -9.55
CA ARG A 16 -0.73 2.37 -9.32
C ARG A 16 -0.31 3.82 -9.07
N TRP A 17 0.72 4.03 -8.26
CA TRP A 17 1.27 5.34 -7.95
C TRP A 17 2.17 5.89 -9.06
N ARG A 18 2.24 5.24 -10.22
CA ARG A 18 3.09 5.62 -11.36
C ARG A 18 4.56 5.81 -10.96
N GLY A 19 5.04 4.99 -10.03
CA GLY A 19 6.41 5.07 -9.53
C GLY A 19 6.68 6.23 -8.55
N ARG A 20 5.66 6.98 -8.10
CA ARG A 20 5.82 8.02 -7.06
C ARG A 20 6.41 7.47 -5.76
N VAL A 21 6.18 6.20 -5.49
CA VAL A 21 6.76 5.47 -4.37
C VAL A 21 7.50 4.28 -4.97
N SER A 22 8.72 4.03 -4.52
CA SER A 22 9.54 2.89 -4.97
C SER A 22 9.51 1.75 -3.95
N ARG A 23 9.97 0.55 -4.34
CA ARG A 23 10.11 -0.59 -3.41
C ARG A 23 10.95 -0.23 -2.19
N GLY A 24 12.00 0.57 -2.36
CA GLY A 24 12.85 1.06 -1.27
C GLY A 24 12.07 1.93 -0.28
N THR A 25 11.20 2.82 -0.76
CA THR A 25 10.33 3.63 0.09
C THR A 25 9.34 2.77 0.87
N LEU A 26 8.71 1.79 0.20
CA LEU A 26 7.82 0.83 0.87
C LEU A 26 8.56 -0.03 1.91
N ALA A 27 9.79 -0.48 1.62
CA ALA A 27 10.62 -1.22 2.56
C ALA A 27 10.99 -0.36 3.77
N ASN A 28 11.39 0.90 3.54
CA ASN A 28 11.71 1.86 4.60
C ASN A 28 10.48 2.17 5.48
N TRP A 29 9.31 2.34 4.85
CA TRP A 29 8.03 2.51 5.54
C TRP A 29 7.72 1.32 6.45
N ARG A 30 7.87 0.09 5.95
CA ARG A 30 7.68 -1.12 6.76
C ARG A 30 8.66 -1.22 7.92
N ALA A 31 9.93 -0.85 7.71
CA ALA A 31 10.93 -0.81 8.77
C ALA A 31 10.60 0.24 9.84
N GLN A 32 10.04 1.39 9.43
CA GLN A 32 9.64 2.47 10.34
C GLN A 32 8.23 2.30 10.94
N GLY A 33 7.49 1.25 10.57
CA GLY A 33 6.08 1.11 10.95
C GLY A 33 5.18 2.21 10.37
N LYS A 34 5.62 2.90 9.32
CA LYS A 34 4.86 3.92 8.58
C LYS A 34 4.28 3.29 7.31
N GLY A 35 3.20 3.85 6.77
CA GLY A 35 2.61 3.38 5.50
C GLY A 35 1.20 2.83 5.62
N PRO A 36 0.62 2.37 4.50
CA PRO A 36 -0.66 1.68 4.50
C PRO A 36 -0.54 0.35 5.23
N ARG A 37 -1.61 -0.01 5.95
CA ARG A 37 -1.65 -1.26 6.71
C ARG A 37 -1.51 -2.44 5.76
N PHE A 38 -0.56 -3.32 6.08
CA PHE A 38 -0.27 -4.48 5.29
C PHE A 38 -0.69 -5.74 6.04
N THR A 39 -1.26 -6.69 5.31
CA THR A 39 -1.58 -8.04 5.77
C THR A 39 -0.54 -8.98 5.19
N LYS A 40 0.00 -9.84 6.04
CA LYS A 40 0.94 -10.88 5.62
C LYS A 40 0.17 -12.18 5.48
N LEU A 41 0.11 -12.71 4.26
CA LEU A 41 -0.55 -13.97 3.92
C LEU A 41 0.51 -14.88 3.29
N GLU A 42 0.84 -15.99 3.95
CA GLU A 42 1.85 -16.97 3.50
C GLU A 42 3.12 -16.35 2.87
N GLY A 43 3.77 -15.44 3.60
CA GLY A 43 5.01 -14.80 3.14
C GLY A 43 4.83 -13.66 2.14
N THR A 44 3.65 -13.52 1.54
CA THR A 44 3.31 -12.41 0.66
C THR A 44 2.72 -11.26 1.44
N VAL A 45 3.07 -10.03 1.03
CA VAL A 45 2.65 -8.82 1.72
C VAL A 45 1.66 -8.10 0.83
N LEU A 46 0.46 -8.00 1.36
CA LEU A 46 -0.72 -7.51 0.68
C LEU A 46 -1.21 -6.26 1.38
N TYR A 47 -1.61 -5.28 0.59
CA TYR A 47 -2.12 -4.01 1.06
C TYR A 47 -3.59 -3.91 0.65
N SER A 48 -4.49 -3.83 1.62
CA SER A 48 -5.92 -3.66 1.32
C SER A 48 -6.18 -2.31 0.69
N ARG A 49 -7.00 -2.27 -0.37
CA ARG A 49 -7.40 -1.02 -1.04
C ARG A 49 -7.86 0.07 -0.08
N ASP A 50 -8.68 -0.28 0.90
CA ASP A 50 -9.23 0.67 1.88
C ASP A 50 -8.13 1.36 2.70
N GLU A 51 -7.16 0.58 3.19
CA GLU A 51 -6.04 1.07 3.98
C GLU A 51 -5.04 1.87 3.13
N VAL A 52 -4.84 1.46 1.87
CA VAL A 52 -4.10 2.23 0.87
C VAL A 52 -4.75 3.58 0.64
N GLU A 53 -6.06 3.62 0.40
CA GLU A 53 -6.79 4.85 0.11
C GLU A 53 -6.83 5.79 1.32
N LYS A 54 -7.00 5.26 2.53
CA LYS A 54 -6.84 6.02 3.79
C LYS A 54 -5.44 6.60 3.91
N PHE A 55 -4.41 5.81 3.62
CA PHE A 55 -3.04 6.31 3.65
C PHE A 55 -2.79 7.37 2.58
N GLU A 56 -3.31 7.17 1.36
CA GLU A 56 -3.24 8.13 0.26
C GLU A 56 -3.85 9.47 0.67
N ARG A 57 -5.07 9.43 1.22
CA ARG A 57 -5.76 10.62 1.76
C ARG A 57 -4.99 11.31 2.88
N LYS A 58 -4.33 10.54 3.76
CA LYS A 58 -3.62 11.09 4.93
C LYS A 58 -2.21 11.61 4.62
N ASN A 59 -1.49 11.01 3.67
CA ASN A 59 -0.05 11.25 3.45
C ASN A 59 0.33 11.66 2.02
N LEU A 60 -0.45 11.31 1.00
CA LEU A 60 -0.11 11.57 -0.41
C LEU A 60 -0.96 12.67 -1.05
N ILE A 61 -2.16 12.94 -0.52
CA ILE A 61 -3.03 14.03 -0.99
C ILE A 61 -2.83 15.23 -0.06
N LYS A 62 -1.86 16.08 -0.42
CA LYS A 62 -1.99 17.53 -0.20
C LYS A 62 -2.30 18.12 -1.57
N VAL A 63 -3.58 18.26 -1.88
CA VAL A 63 -4.05 19.23 -2.88
C VAL A 63 -4.65 20.40 -2.12
#